data_AF-A0A7S6MRE0-F1
#
_entry.id   AF-A0A7S6MRE0-F1
#
_cell.length_a   1.000
_cell.length_b   1.000
_cell.length_c   1.000
_cell.angle_alpha   90.00
_cell.angle_beta   90.00
_cell.angle_gamma   90.00
#
_symmetry.space_group_name_H-M   'P 1'
#
loop_
_entity.id
_entity.type
_entity.pdbx_description
1 polymer ?
#
loop_
_entity_poly.entity_id
_entity_poly.type
_entity_poly.pdbx_seq_one_letter_code
_entity_poly.pdbx_strand_id
1 'polypeptide(L)'
;MNKRLEAPAKYRNDVNVWVDEAIWGHRLYNDQTPWLVFLEFLAIFQSRQAEGKALHEGERDGTHESFTYYIPRLIPIRQLVFNNPHIRYIEDNYQSDPERWRAWLKTFSTDNNFEYLQERFGSFTRLARVVEFFQTTAIEPHRQRRWSSRFLFPYGPNCLYADLPANVKGSPDRRFFARSGELLYLMLNRSGKGVEIAKMISEKLLRPGETWNRVVRALLPEGYRIDSNPVSSTIGYLPFAKRPEYEELAETWTQLLKLDLSGEVLFDPLMRLSALHMLLYMLRRANEEIGDSSEPKFVLEIASPRRSTLFELSKENFGANRMLSTRAVRAYIESAKKDERWSAALQARAPSEAVREYLTERYEWQYDEGSPSGDPEAIFEALRGYAEKRHEQHVAKVHMEWARQIGLAVSRRGAGTWYSPDDLLLKALVICTVDEGREEYHRFLAKLYDRFRLVIGASEAERAFGVLPTDQNAFMLNTQRLEQRLRTLGLLRRLSDDCAYVENPFRSNA
;
A
#
# COMPACT_ATOMS: atom_id res chain seq x y z
N MET A 1 16.86 7.12 19.03
CA MET A 1 16.09 6.60 17.87
C MET A 1 14.58 6.87 17.95
N ASN A 2 14.01 7.26 19.10
CA ASN A 2 12.55 7.41 19.28
C ASN A 2 11.99 8.85 19.20
N LYS A 3 12.78 9.83 18.75
CA LYS A 3 12.28 11.20 18.61
C LYS A 3 11.50 11.32 17.30
N ARG A 4 10.22 11.69 17.39
CA ARG A 4 9.42 12.05 16.23
C ARG A 4 10.01 13.30 15.57
N LEU A 5 10.07 13.31 14.24
CA LEU A 5 10.41 14.48 13.46
C LEU A 5 9.36 15.56 13.68
N GLU A 6 9.73 16.81 13.47
CA GLU A 6 8.74 17.88 13.50
C GLU A 6 7.96 17.86 12.19
N ALA A 7 6.64 17.68 12.28
CA ALA A 7 5.78 17.79 11.10
C ALA A 7 5.70 19.25 10.62
N PRO A 8 5.79 19.53 9.31
CA PRO A 8 5.58 20.88 8.77
C PRO A 8 4.23 21.49 9.19
N ALA A 9 4.23 22.77 9.58
CA ALA A 9 3.03 23.52 10.01
C ALA A 9 1.87 23.47 9.02
N LYS A 10 2.15 23.38 7.72
CA LYS A 10 1.12 23.22 6.68
C LYS A 10 0.25 21.99 6.91
N TYR A 11 0.82 20.86 7.31
CA TYR A 11 0.07 19.62 7.40
C TYR A 11 -0.71 19.48 8.70
N ARG A 12 -0.17 20.07 9.74
CA ARG A 12 -0.81 20.25 11.04
C ARG A 12 -2.18 20.95 10.91
N ASN A 13 -2.27 21.92 9.99
CA ASN A 13 -3.54 22.60 9.66
C ASN A 13 -4.46 21.81 8.72
N ASP A 14 -3.99 20.76 8.04
CA ASP A 14 -4.77 19.96 7.09
C ASP A 14 -5.62 18.87 7.80
N VAL A 15 -5.49 18.71 9.12
CA VAL A 15 -6.21 17.71 9.92
C VAL A 15 -6.84 18.34 11.16
N ASN A 16 -8.05 17.87 11.51
CA ASN A 16 -8.78 18.41 12.66
C ASN A 16 -8.21 17.91 14.01
N VAL A 17 -7.41 16.84 14.00
CA VAL A 17 -6.71 16.34 15.18
C VAL A 17 -5.47 15.55 14.74
N TRP A 18 -4.32 15.82 15.34
CA TRP A 18 -3.02 15.27 15.01
C TRP A 18 -2.69 14.05 15.91
N VAL A 19 -3.32 12.91 15.62
CA VAL A 19 -3.15 11.67 16.40
C VAL A 19 -2.62 10.53 15.53
N ASP A 20 -3.39 10.10 14.52
CA ASP A 20 -2.97 9.01 13.62
C ASP A 20 -1.66 9.37 12.90
N GLU A 21 -1.57 10.62 12.45
CA GLU A 21 -0.43 11.20 11.76
C GLU A 21 0.82 11.24 12.66
N ALA A 22 0.65 11.42 13.96
CA ALA A 22 1.76 11.39 14.93
C ALA A 22 2.29 9.97 15.17
N ILE A 23 1.41 8.97 15.13
CA ILE A 23 1.77 7.56 15.38
C ILE A 23 2.37 6.93 14.12
N TRP A 24 1.71 7.09 12.97
CA TRP A 24 2.05 6.37 11.73
C TRP A 24 2.51 7.25 10.57
N GLY A 25 2.07 8.51 10.50
CA GLY A 25 2.31 9.43 9.38
C GLY A 25 1.06 9.72 8.52
N HIS A 26 1.19 10.60 7.51
CA HIS A 26 0.11 10.95 6.57
C HIS A 26 0.00 9.98 5.39
N ARG A 27 -1.17 9.49 5.00
CA ARG A 27 -2.34 9.07 5.78
C ARG A 27 -2.53 7.62 5.35
N LEU A 28 -2.61 6.70 6.30
CA LEU A 28 -3.05 5.33 6.01
C LEU A 28 -4.56 5.34 5.73
N TYR A 29 -5.00 4.82 4.59
CA TYR A 29 -6.40 4.93 4.17
C TYR A 29 -6.92 3.63 3.59
N ASN A 30 -8.07 3.15 4.08
CA ASN A 30 -8.59 1.83 3.74
C ASN A 30 -9.07 1.72 2.29
N ASP A 31 -9.60 2.80 1.69
CA ASP A 31 -10.03 2.80 0.28
C ASP A 31 -8.84 2.93 -0.69
N GLN A 32 -7.68 3.37 -0.22
CA GLN A 32 -6.42 3.32 -0.96
C GLN A 32 -5.86 1.91 -0.84
N THR A 33 -6.16 1.07 -1.81
CA THR A 33 -5.71 -0.33 -1.82
C THR A 33 -4.19 -0.41 -2.02
N PRO A 34 -3.54 -1.51 -1.64
CA PRO A 34 -2.10 -1.72 -1.85
C PRO A 34 -1.61 -1.41 -3.28
N TRP A 35 -2.40 -1.77 -4.30
CA TRP A 35 -2.11 -1.39 -5.69
C TRP A 35 -2.08 0.13 -5.90
N LEU A 36 -3.00 0.87 -5.30
CA LEU A 36 -3.04 2.33 -5.39
C LEU A 36 -1.94 3.00 -4.57
N VAL A 37 -1.56 2.43 -3.42
CA VAL A 37 -0.35 2.85 -2.68
C VAL A 37 0.87 2.74 -3.59
N PHE A 38 1.00 1.59 -4.25
CA PHE A 38 2.13 1.29 -5.12
C PHE A 38 2.16 2.19 -6.39
N LEU A 39 1.00 2.45 -7.00
CA LEU A 39 0.91 3.39 -8.13
C LEU A 39 1.20 4.84 -7.73
N GLU A 40 0.72 5.30 -6.57
CA GLU A 40 1.04 6.63 -6.04
C GLU A 40 2.55 6.75 -5.79
N PHE A 41 3.18 5.73 -5.19
CA PHE A 41 4.62 5.64 -5.04
C PHE A 41 5.36 5.76 -6.40
N LEU A 42 4.97 4.96 -7.41
CA LEU A 42 5.62 5.00 -8.72
C LEU A 42 5.44 6.36 -9.41
N ALA A 43 4.27 7.00 -9.25
CA ALA A 43 4.00 8.31 -9.81
C ALA A 43 4.85 9.41 -9.15
N ILE A 44 5.01 9.37 -7.82
CA ILE A 44 5.95 10.25 -7.10
C ILE A 44 7.37 9.97 -7.56
N PHE A 45 7.78 8.70 -7.58
CA PHE A 45 9.09 8.27 -8.07
C PHE A 45 9.39 8.86 -9.45
N GLN A 46 8.48 8.71 -10.41
CA GLN A 46 8.64 9.23 -11.77
C GLN A 46 8.81 10.76 -11.78
N SER A 47 8.02 11.50 -10.99
CA SER A 47 8.17 12.95 -10.86
C SER A 47 9.55 13.34 -10.33
N ARG A 48 10.04 12.64 -9.31
CA ARG A 48 11.33 12.94 -8.68
C ARG A 48 12.51 12.46 -9.52
N GLN A 49 12.32 11.38 -10.28
CA GLN A 49 13.31 10.85 -11.22
C GLN A 49 13.59 11.84 -12.35
N ALA A 50 12.55 12.54 -12.83
CA ALA A 50 12.71 13.60 -13.83
C ALA A 50 13.57 14.77 -13.33
N GLU A 51 13.67 14.98 -12.01
CA GLU A 51 14.55 15.97 -11.37
C GLU A 51 15.90 15.39 -10.91
N GLY A 52 16.16 14.10 -11.15
CA GLY A 52 17.38 13.42 -10.68
C GLY A 52 17.45 13.23 -9.16
N LYS A 53 16.30 13.22 -8.46
CA LYS A 53 16.22 13.19 -6.98
C LYS A 53 15.47 11.98 -6.41
N ALA A 54 15.02 11.05 -7.24
CA ALA A 54 14.20 9.93 -6.77
C ALA A 54 14.92 9.11 -5.68
N LEU A 55 14.25 8.97 -4.53
CA LEU A 55 14.74 8.28 -3.32
C LEU A 55 16.12 8.77 -2.86
N HIS A 56 16.42 10.03 -3.16
CA HIS A 56 17.61 10.75 -2.74
C HIS A 56 17.23 12.19 -2.35
N GLU A 57 16.12 12.30 -1.61
CA GLU A 57 15.59 13.56 -1.15
C GLU A 57 16.38 13.97 0.11
N GLY A 58 17.54 14.59 -0.14
CA GLY A 58 18.44 15.30 0.78
C GLY A 58 18.51 14.89 2.25
N GLU A 59 19.71 14.53 2.73
CA GLU A 59 19.99 14.41 4.16
C GLU A 59 19.95 15.78 4.83
N ARG A 60 18.92 16.02 5.66
CA ARG A 60 18.95 17.12 6.64
C ARG A 60 18.80 16.50 8.01
N ASP A 61 19.90 16.47 8.76
CA ASP A 61 19.99 15.88 10.09
C ASP A 61 18.78 16.21 10.97
N GLY A 62 17.94 15.20 11.22
CA GLY A 62 16.81 15.31 12.13
C GLY A 62 15.63 16.17 11.66
N THR A 63 15.53 16.50 10.37
CA THR A 63 14.38 17.24 9.82
C THR A 63 13.62 16.43 8.77
N HIS A 64 12.32 16.68 8.66
CA HIS A 64 11.44 16.03 7.68
C HIS A 64 11.65 16.62 6.28
N GLU A 65 11.69 15.77 5.24
CA GLU A 65 11.90 16.17 3.85
C GLU A 65 10.77 17.07 3.35
N SER A 66 11.12 18.15 2.65
CA SER A 66 10.14 19.07 2.07
C SER A 66 10.40 19.23 0.58
N PHE A 67 9.61 18.54 -0.24
CA PHE A 67 9.63 18.67 -1.69
C PHE A 67 8.22 18.59 -2.26
N THR A 68 8.07 19.11 -3.48
CA THR A 68 6.84 19.03 -4.26
C THR A 68 7.04 18.06 -5.40
N TYR A 69 5.99 17.32 -5.74
CA TYR A 69 5.98 16.42 -6.88
C TYR A 69 4.77 16.73 -7.77
N TYR A 70 4.87 16.33 -9.04
CA TYR A 70 3.92 16.66 -10.09
C TYR A 70 3.50 15.39 -10.82
N ILE A 71 2.23 15.02 -10.70
CA ILE A 71 1.69 13.81 -11.33
C ILE A 71 0.79 14.23 -12.51
N PRO A 72 1.00 13.69 -13.72
CA PRO A 72 0.22 14.09 -14.88
C PRO A 72 -1.24 13.65 -14.79
N ARG A 73 -2.12 14.40 -15.47
CA ARG A 73 -3.56 14.14 -15.49
C ARG A 73 -4.02 13.20 -16.59
N LEU A 74 -3.19 12.89 -17.60
CA LEU A 74 -3.45 12.01 -18.76
C LEU A 74 -4.95 11.79 -19.12
N ILE A 75 -5.69 12.89 -19.29
CA ILE A 75 -7.15 12.88 -19.47
C ILE A 75 -7.56 12.14 -20.76
N PRO A 76 -6.90 12.35 -21.92
CA PRO A 76 -7.27 11.68 -23.16
C PRO A 76 -7.22 10.14 -23.05
N ILE A 77 -6.20 9.60 -22.38
CA ILE A 77 -6.08 8.15 -22.16
C ILE A 77 -7.21 7.63 -21.28
N ARG A 78 -7.54 8.33 -20.19
CA ARG A 78 -8.67 7.92 -19.33
C ARG A 78 -9.98 7.96 -20.08
N GLN A 79 -10.21 8.98 -20.90
CA GLN A 79 -11.42 9.08 -21.71
C GLN A 79 -11.51 7.92 -22.70
N LEU A 80 -10.43 7.68 -23.43
CA LEU A 80 -10.35 6.65 -24.46
C LEU A 80 -10.51 5.23 -23.90
N VAL A 81 -9.87 4.94 -22.76
CA VAL A 81 -9.83 3.58 -22.18
C VAL A 81 -11.02 3.35 -21.24
N PHE A 82 -11.42 4.32 -20.42
CA PHE A 82 -12.38 4.10 -19.34
C PHE A 82 -13.70 4.85 -19.48
N ASN A 83 -13.79 5.85 -20.37
CA ASN A 83 -15.02 6.58 -20.67
C ASN A 83 -15.46 6.38 -22.13
N ASN A 84 -15.42 5.13 -22.59
CA ASN A 84 -15.68 4.76 -23.98
C ASN A 84 -16.62 3.54 -24.05
N PRO A 85 -17.89 3.68 -23.63
CA PRO A 85 -18.80 2.55 -23.51
C PRO A 85 -19.23 1.98 -24.88
N HIS A 86 -19.08 2.76 -25.97
CA HIS A 86 -19.64 2.42 -27.27
C HIS A 86 -18.66 1.67 -28.19
N ILE A 87 -17.38 1.54 -27.83
CA ILE A 87 -16.36 0.99 -28.77
C ILE A 87 -16.71 -0.43 -29.25
N ARG A 88 -17.19 -1.31 -28.35
CA ARG A 88 -17.62 -2.67 -28.71
C ARG A 88 -18.92 -2.66 -29.51
N TYR A 89 -19.90 -1.88 -29.06
CA TYR A 89 -21.17 -1.74 -29.76
C TYR A 89 -20.95 -1.31 -31.22
N ILE A 90 -20.04 -0.36 -31.46
CA ILE A 90 -19.73 0.12 -32.80
C ILE A 90 -18.99 -0.94 -33.62
N GLU A 91 -18.06 -1.67 -33.01
CA GLU A 91 -17.38 -2.79 -33.69
C GLU A 91 -18.38 -3.86 -34.16
N ASP A 92 -19.37 -4.20 -33.33
CA ASP A 92 -20.34 -5.27 -33.58
C ASP A 92 -21.48 -4.87 -34.54
N ASN A 93 -21.87 -3.58 -34.58
CA ASN A 93 -23.09 -3.14 -35.28
C ASN A 93 -22.85 -2.44 -36.63
N TYR A 94 -21.60 -2.08 -36.95
CA TYR A 94 -21.25 -1.44 -38.23
C TYR A 94 -20.37 -2.34 -39.08
N GLN A 95 -20.65 -2.39 -40.39
CA GLN A 95 -20.06 -3.37 -41.31
C GLN A 95 -18.71 -2.92 -41.88
N SER A 96 -18.52 -1.62 -42.15
CA SER A 96 -17.27 -1.10 -42.72
C SER A 96 -16.46 -0.27 -41.71
N ASP A 97 -15.13 -0.33 -41.82
CA ASP A 97 -14.23 0.45 -40.97
C ASP A 97 -14.46 1.98 -41.05
N PRO A 98 -14.63 2.59 -42.24
CA PRO A 98 -14.96 4.01 -42.34
C PRO A 98 -16.27 4.40 -41.65
N GLU A 99 -17.27 3.52 -41.61
CA GLU A 99 -18.52 3.75 -40.88
C GLU A 99 -18.30 3.66 -39.38
N ARG A 100 -17.52 2.67 -38.90
CA ARG A 100 -17.15 2.52 -37.49
C ARG A 100 -16.44 3.76 -36.95
N TRP A 101 -15.43 4.26 -37.67
CA TRP A 101 -14.72 5.49 -37.30
C TRP A 101 -15.67 6.69 -37.22
N ARG A 102 -16.48 6.92 -38.26
CA ARG A 102 -17.47 8.02 -38.30
C ARG A 102 -18.49 7.93 -37.18
N ALA A 103 -19.00 6.73 -36.89
CA ALA A 103 -19.96 6.52 -35.81
C ALA A 103 -19.35 6.76 -34.43
N TRP A 104 -18.11 6.28 -34.21
CA TRP A 104 -17.43 6.40 -32.92
C TRP A 104 -17.00 7.82 -32.61
N LEU A 105 -16.45 8.56 -33.58
CA LEU A 105 -16.05 9.96 -33.39
C LEU A 105 -17.23 10.86 -33.01
N LYS A 106 -18.44 10.56 -33.50
CA LYS A 106 -19.68 11.27 -33.11
C LYS A 106 -20.08 11.09 -31.63
N THR A 107 -19.52 10.09 -30.94
CA THR A 107 -19.85 9.83 -29.52
C THR A 107 -19.08 10.71 -28.55
N PHE A 108 -18.03 11.42 -29.00
CA PHE A 108 -17.25 12.33 -28.17
C PHE A 108 -17.66 13.79 -28.40
N SER A 109 -17.55 14.61 -27.34
CA SER A 109 -17.66 16.06 -27.46
C SER A 109 -16.55 16.63 -28.35
N THR A 110 -16.82 17.76 -29.01
CA THR A 110 -15.85 18.47 -29.87
C THR A 110 -14.50 18.77 -29.21
N ASP A 111 -14.47 18.91 -27.88
CA ASP A 111 -13.25 19.15 -27.09
C ASP A 111 -12.29 17.94 -27.04
N ASN A 112 -12.75 16.74 -27.41
CA ASN A 112 -11.94 15.52 -27.44
C ASN A 112 -11.81 15.02 -28.89
N ASN A 113 -10.85 15.57 -29.64
CA ASN A 113 -10.58 15.10 -31.00
C ASN A 113 -9.72 13.83 -30.98
N PHE A 114 -10.27 12.71 -31.46
CA PHE A 114 -9.57 11.42 -31.61
C PHE A 114 -9.37 10.99 -33.08
N GLU A 115 -9.61 11.87 -34.05
CA GLU A 115 -9.50 11.58 -35.50
C GLU A 115 -8.12 11.06 -35.89
N TYR A 116 -7.06 11.58 -35.24
CA TYR A 116 -5.68 11.15 -35.47
C TYR A 116 -5.45 9.64 -35.24
N LEU A 117 -6.30 8.98 -34.45
CA LEU A 117 -6.20 7.53 -34.22
C LEU A 117 -6.55 6.72 -35.48
N GLN A 118 -7.37 7.26 -36.38
CA GLN A 118 -7.74 6.58 -37.62
C GLN A 118 -6.51 6.33 -38.49
N GLU A 119 -5.67 7.35 -38.68
CA GLU A 119 -4.42 7.23 -39.43
C GLU A 119 -3.41 6.33 -38.70
N ARG A 120 -3.24 6.52 -37.38
CA ARG A 120 -2.23 5.77 -36.59
C ARG A 120 -2.51 4.27 -36.52
N PHE A 121 -3.78 3.88 -36.38
CA PHE A 121 -4.14 2.46 -36.21
C PHE A 121 -4.55 1.81 -37.53
N GLY A 122 -5.02 2.59 -38.51
CA GLY A 122 -5.49 2.15 -39.83
C GLY A 122 -6.81 1.38 -39.81
N SER A 123 -7.11 0.66 -38.72
CA SER A 123 -8.33 -0.11 -38.53
C SER A 123 -8.99 0.14 -37.19
N PHE A 124 -10.31 0.25 -37.19
CA PHE A 124 -11.12 0.46 -36.00
C PHE A 124 -11.02 -0.74 -35.04
N THR A 125 -11.11 -1.95 -35.57
CA THR A 125 -10.94 -3.19 -34.79
C THR A 125 -9.58 -3.23 -34.09
N ARG A 126 -8.51 -2.77 -34.73
CA ARG A 126 -7.19 -2.72 -34.08
C ARG A 126 -7.19 -1.77 -32.88
N LEU A 127 -7.78 -0.57 -33.01
CA LEU A 127 -7.95 0.35 -31.88
C LEU A 127 -8.80 -0.29 -30.76
N ALA A 128 -9.92 -0.92 -31.12
CA ALA A 128 -10.83 -1.57 -30.18
C ALA A 128 -10.13 -2.65 -29.35
N ARG A 129 -9.31 -3.50 -29.98
CA ARG A 129 -8.51 -4.52 -29.28
C ARG A 129 -7.45 -3.93 -28.36
N VAL A 130 -6.80 -2.83 -28.75
CA VAL A 130 -5.84 -2.13 -27.89
C VAL A 130 -6.51 -1.51 -26.67
N VAL A 131 -7.67 -0.87 -26.86
CA VAL A 131 -8.48 -0.33 -25.75
C VAL A 131 -8.94 -1.46 -24.82
N GLU A 132 -9.46 -2.57 -25.37
CA GLU A 132 -9.87 -3.75 -24.61
C GLU A 132 -8.72 -4.35 -23.79
N PHE A 133 -7.52 -4.45 -24.37
CA PHE A 133 -6.31 -4.90 -23.67
C PHE A 133 -6.03 -4.03 -22.44
N PHE A 134 -6.05 -2.71 -22.57
CA PHE A 134 -5.82 -1.82 -21.43
C PHE A 134 -6.96 -1.84 -20.40
N GLN A 135 -8.21 -2.07 -20.83
CA GLN A 135 -9.34 -2.22 -19.92
C GLN A 135 -9.26 -3.50 -19.08
N THR A 136 -8.84 -4.61 -19.71
CA THR A 136 -8.75 -5.94 -19.08
C THR A 136 -7.54 -6.09 -18.18
N THR A 137 -6.43 -5.45 -18.55
CA THR A 137 -5.19 -5.45 -17.75
C THR A 137 -5.11 -4.29 -16.74
N ALA A 138 -6.09 -3.37 -16.73
CA ALA A 138 -6.15 -2.27 -15.77
C ALA A 138 -6.03 -2.77 -14.32
N ILE A 139 -5.51 -1.93 -13.44
CA ILE A 139 -5.42 -2.22 -12.02
C ILE A 139 -6.81 -2.35 -11.41
N GLU A 140 -7.05 -3.49 -10.77
CA GLU A 140 -8.31 -3.84 -10.11
C GLU A 140 -9.54 -3.69 -11.04
N PRO A 141 -9.57 -4.37 -12.20
CA PRO A 141 -10.52 -4.07 -13.27
C PRO A 141 -11.97 -4.39 -12.88
N HIS A 142 -12.16 -5.27 -11.89
CA HIS A 142 -13.47 -5.65 -11.35
C HIS A 142 -14.02 -4.67 -10.30
N ARG A 143 -13.21 -3.74 -9.78
CA ARG A 143 -13.69 -2.74 -8.83
C ARG A 143 -14.48 -1.67 -9.57
N GLN A 144 -15.70 -1.45 -9.13
CA GLN A 144 -16.53 -0.35 -9.63
C GLN A 144 -15.94 0.98 -9.14
N ARG A 145 -15.27 1.69 -10.05
CA ARG A 145 -14.78 3.05 -9.84
C ARG A 145 -15.26 3.94 -10.98
N ARG A 146 -15.38 5.25 -10.69
CA ARG A 146 -15.57 6.25 -11.75
C ARG A 146 -14.42 6.17 -12.74
N TRP A 147 -14.70 6.45 -14.01
CA TRP A 147 -13.71 6.35 -15.10
C TRP A 147 -12.44 7.19 -14.85
N SER A 148 -12.55 8.31 -14.12
CA SER A 148 -11.43 9.19 -13.76
C SER A 148 -10.53 8.64 -12.64
N SER A 149 -10.96 7.59 -11.94
CA SER A 149 -10.25 6.89 -10.87
C SER A 149 -9.95 5.42 -11.24
N ARG A 150 -9.81 5.13 -12.54
CA ARG A 150 -9.32 3.85 -13.05
C ARG A 150 -7.90 4.01 -13.58
N PHE A 151 -7.07 3.01 -13.33
CA PHE A 151 -5.63 3.08 -13.55
C PHE A 151 -5.18 1.98 -14.50
N LEU A 152 -4.32 2.34 -15.46
CA LEU A 152 -3.63 1.38 -16.31
C LEU A 152 -2.66 0.55 -15.46
N PHE A 153 -2.36 -0.67 -15.92
CA PHE A 153 -1.19 -1.38 -15.43
C PHE A 153 0.08 -0.56 -15.76
N PRO A 154 1.07 -0.49 -14.86
CA PRO A 154 2.23 0.39 -15.01
C PRO A 154 3.28 -0.18 -15.97
N TYR A 155 2.92 -0.40 -17.24
CA TYR A 155 3.83 -0.84 -18.31
C TYR A 155 4.97 0.14 -18.63
N GLY A 156 5.01 1.29 -17.97
CA GLY A 156 6.04 2.31 -18.10
C GLY A 156 5.54 3.70 -17.65
N PRO A 157 6.36 4.74 -17.83
CA PRO A 157 6.09 6.08 -17.29
C PRO A 157 4.80 6.72 -17.83
N ASN A 158 4.39 6.42 -19.07
CA ASN A 158 3.16 6.99 -19.65
C ASN A 158 1.89 6.34 -19.10
N CYS A 159 2.00 5.31 -18.27
CA CYS A 159 0.86 4.70 -17.56
C CYS A 159 0.62 5.32 -16.18
N LEU A 160 1.54 6.16 -15.69
CA LEU A 160 1.49 6.71 -14.34
C LEU A 160 0.83 8.08 -14.35
N TYR A 161 -0.25 8.23 -13.57
CA TYR A 161 -1.04 9.45 -13.54
C TYR A 161 -1.88 9.57 -12.27
N ALA A 162 -2.35 10.79 -11.99
CA ALA A 162 -3.01 11.12 -10.73
C ALA A 162 -4.43 10.54 -10.61
N ASP A 163 -4.91 10.31 -9.40
CA ASP A 163 -6.36 10.17 -9.19
C ASP A 163 -7.07 11.49 -9.49
N LEU A 164 -8.22 11.45 -10.17
CA LEU A 164 -8.97 12.64 -10.57
C LEU A 164 -10.44 12.58 -10.12
N PRO A 165 -11.02 13.73 -9.70
CA PRO A 165 -12.41 13.82 -9.32
C PRO A 165 -13.32 13.70 -10.55
N ALA A 166 -14.64 13.67 -10.35
CA ALA A 166 -15.61 13.58 -11.46
C ALA A 166 -15.44 14.73 -12.46
N ASN A 167 -15.22 15.95 -11.97
CA ASN A 167 -14.75 17.06 -12.79
C ASN A 167 -13.23 16.96 -12.97
N VAL A 168 -12.76 16.29 -14.02
CA VAL A 168 -11.33 15.98 -14.24
C VAL A 168 -10.38 17.20 -14.27
N LYS A 169 -10.90 18.42 -14.43
CA LYS A 169 -10.13 19.68 -14.34
C LYS A 169 -10.03 20.23 -12.91
N GLY A 170 -10.85 19.73 -11.98
CA GLY A 170 -10.88 20.15 -10.58
C GLY A 170 -9.72 19.61 -9.73
N SER A 171 -9.73 20.01 -8.47
CA SER A 171 -8.78 19.54 -7.45
C SER A 171 -9.08 18.09 -7.05
N PRO A 172 -8.06 17.21 -6.95
CA PRO A 172 -8.24 15.83 -6.50
C PRO A 172 -8.87 15.72 -5.10
N ASP A 173 -9.79 14.77 -4.93
CA ASP A 173 -10.51 14.49 -3.68
C ASP A 173 -9.74 13.57 -2.72
N ARG A 174 -8.46 13.28 -3.00
CA ARG A 174 -7.52 12.49 -2.17
C ARG A 174 -8.11 11.19 -1.61
N ARG A 175 -8.95 10.52 -2.40
CA ARG A 175 -9.60 9.27 -1.97
C ARG A 175 -8.77 8.04 -2.31
N PHE A 176 -8.28 7.95 -3.55
CA PHE A 176 -7.56 6.77 -4.03
C PHE A 176 -6.04 6.98 -4.06
N PHE A 177 -5.58 8.23 -4.21
CA PHE A 177 -4.21 8.65 -3.91
C PHE A 177 -4.28 9.50 -2.64
N ALA A 178 -4.18 8.82 -1.49
CA ALA A 178 -4.46 9.35 -0.17
C ALA A 178 -3.20 9.46 0.70
N ARG A 179 -2.02 9.63 0.08
CA ARG A 179 -0.70 9.80 0.71
C ARG A 179 -0.04 8.53 1.27
N SER A 180 -0.69 7.36 1.26
CA SER A 180 0.00 6.13 1.71
C SER A 180 1.19 5.78 0.81
N GLY A 181 1.16 6.10 -0.48
CA GLY A 181 2.30 5.96 -1.40
C GLY A 181 3.43 6.94 -1.11
N GLU A 182 3.13 8.09 -0.51
CA GLU A 182 4.14 9.03 0.01
C GLU A 182 4.88 8.43 1.21
N LEU A 183 4.17 7.71 2.09
CA LEU A 183 4.82 6.97 3.19
C LEU A 183 5.77 5.92 2.64
N LEU A 184 5.33 5.11 1.67
CA LEU A 184 6.18 4.10 1.04
C LEU A 184 7.43 4.74 0.41
N TYR A 185 7.26 5.88 -0.26
CA TYR A 185 8.36 6.65 -0.82
C TYR A 185 9.36 7.11 0.25
N LEU A 186 8.87 7.71 1.33
CA LEU A 186 9.71 8.19 2.44
C LEU A 186 10.41 7.04 3.18
N MET A 187 9.76 5.89 3.36
CA MET A 187 10.38 4.70 3.94
C MET A 187 11.57 4.24 3.10
N LEU A 188 11.41 4.15 1.78
CA LEU A 188 12.50 3.77 0.88
C LEU A 188 13.60 4.84 0.79
N ASN A 189 13.24 6.13 0.79
CA ASN A 189 14.19 7.24 0.83
C ASN A 189 15.10 7.16 2.06
N ARG A 190 14.52 6.86 3.23
CA ARG A 190 15.21 6.80 4.53
C ARG A 190 15.84 5.45 4.85
N SER A 191 15.72 4.46 3.96
CA SER A 191 16.21 3.10 4.16
C SER A 191 17.73 2.94 4.07
N GLY A 192 18.46 3.98 3.64
CA GLY A 192 19.88 3.88 3.32
C GLY A 192 20.20 3.19 1.98
N LYS A 193 19.20 2.59 1.30
CA LYS A 193 19.36 1.95 -0.02
C LYS A 193 18.58 2.67 -1.13
N GLY A 194 18.08 3.87 -0.86
CA GLY A 194 17.22 4.64 -1.78
C GLY A 194 17.82 4.83 -3.18
N VAL A 195 19.09 5.25 -3.26
CA VAL A 195 19.79 5.47 -4.54
C VAL A 195 19.96 4.17 -5.34
N GLU A 196 20.34 3.06 -4.70
CA GLU A 196 20.47 1.75 -5.36
C GLU A 196 19.12 1.29 -5.92
N ILE A 197 18.06 1.41 -5.12
CA ILE A 197 16.70 1.04 -5.51
C ILE A 197 16.19 1.94 -6.64
N ALA A 198 16.44 3.25 -6.59
CA ALA A 198 16.03 4.17 -7.65
C ALA A 198 16.65 3.82 -9.00
N LYS A 199 17.93 3.44 -9.00
CA LYS A 199 18.60 2.94 -10.19
C LYS A 199 17.91 1.68 -10.73
N MET A 200 17.68 0.69 -9.88
CA MET A 200 17.03 -0.56 -10.29
C MET A 200 15.59 -0.36 -10.80
N ILE A 201 14.80 0.53 -10.19
CA ILE A 201 13.44 0.87 -10.65
C ILE A 201 13.50 1.46 -12.07
N SER A 202 14.40 2.42 -12.30
CA SER A 202 14.53 3.11 -13.58
C SER A 202 14.99 2.16 -14.70
N GLU A 203 15.90 1.25 -14.38
CA GLU A 203 16.46 0.29 -15.33
C GLU A 203 15.53 -0.89 -15.64
N LYS A 204 14.57 -1.18 -14.74
CA LYS A 204 13.79 -2.43 -14.82
C LYS A 204 12.28 -2.28 -14.87
N LEU A 205 11.70 -1.38 -14.07
CA LEU A 205 10.25 -1.24 -13.96
C LEU A 205 9.67 -0.15 -14.87
N LEU A 206 10.37 0.98 -14.98
CA LEU A 206 9.85 2.18 -15.66
C LEU A 206 10.63 2.53 -16.93
N ARG A 207 11.05 1.51 -17.69
CA ARG A 207 11.78 1.72 -18.95
C ARG A 207 10.91 2.45 -19.98
N PRO A 208 11.32 3.62 -20.50
CA PRO A 208 10.53 4.34 -21.50
C PRO A 208 10.34 3.58 -22.82
N GLY A 209 11.27 2.66 -23.13
CA GLY A 209 11.28 1.86 -24.35
C GLY A 209 10.29 0.68 -24.37
N GLU A 210 9.57 0.41 -23.28
CA GLU A 210 8.63 -0.71 -23.24
C GLU A 210 7.55 -0.60 -24.30
N THR A 211 7.22 -1.74 -24.92
CA THR A 211 6.30 -1.80 -26.06
C THR A 211 4.94 -1.20 -25.70
N TRP A 212 4.35 -1.64 -24.58
CA TRP A 212 3.04 -1.14 -24.15
C TRP A 212 3.09 0.32 -23.69
N ASN A 213 4.20 0.78 -23.12
CA ASN A 213 4.41 2.20 -22.81
C ASN A 213 4.42 3.08 -24.08
N ARG A 214 5.04 2.61 -25.17
CA ARG A 214 5.02 3.29 -26.47
C ARG A 214 3.63 3.30 -27.09
N VAL A 215 2.86 2.22 -26.94
CA VAL A 215 1.46 2.18 -27.38
C VAL A 215 0.63 3.22 -26.64
N VAL A 216 0.76 3.34 -25.31
CA VAL A 216 0.07 4.39 -24.54
C VAL A 216 0.45 5.79 -25.04
N ARG A 217 1.74 6.02 -25.35
CA ARG A 217 2.16 7.29 -25.96
C ARG A 217 1.52 7.54 -27.32
N ALA A 218 1.38 6.51 -28.16
CA ALA A 218 0.75 6.61 -29.48
C ALA A 218 -0.77 6.86 -29.39
N LEU A 219 -1.41 6.54 -28.27
CA LEU A 219 -2.82 6.85 -28.01
C LEU A 219 -3.04 8.33 -27.61
N LEU A 220 -1.99 9.07 -27.21
CA LEU A 220 -2.12 10.50 -26.87
C LEU A 220 -2.19 11.38 -28.13
N PRO A 221 -2.86 12.55 -28.08
CA PRO A 221 -2.88 13.50 -29.19
C PRO A 221 -1.47 13.92 -29.62
N GLU A 222 -1.31 14.28 -30.90
CA GLU A 222 -0.05 14.85 -31.36
C GLU A 222 0.29 16.15 -30.61
N GLY A 223 1.56 16.32 -30.24
CA GLY A 223 1.99 17.45 -29.43
C GLY A 223 1.44 17.48 -27.99
N TYR A 224 0.76 16.42 -27.52
CA TYR A 224 0.21 16.40 -26.17
C TYR A 224 1.30 16.57 -25.11
N ARG A 225 1.17 17.63 -24.32
CA ARG A 225 2.06 17.97 -23.22
C ARG A 225 1.62 17.27 -21.95
N ILE A 226 2.27 16.14 -21.62
CA ILE A 226 1.99 15.35 -20.40
C ILE A 226 2.17 16.18 -19.13
N ASP A 227 3.08 17.14 -19.17
CA ASP A 227 3.42 18.12 -18.12
C ASP A 227 2.47 19.32 -18.08
N SER A 228 1.46 19.40 -18.96
CA SER A 228 0.49 20.50 -18.94
C SER A 228 -0.55 20.28 -17.84
N ASN A 229 -0.62 21.21 -16.88
CA ASN A 229 -1.55 21.19 -15.74
C ASN A 229 -1.50 19.90 -14.88
N PRO A 230 -0.33 19.51 -14.33
CA PRO A 230 -0.21 18.34 -13.48
C PRO A 230 -0.91 18.59 -12.13
N VAL A 231 -1.26 17.50 -11.45
CA VAL A 231 -1.60 17.55 -10.03
C VAL A 231 -0.30 17.75 -9.26
N SER A 232 -0.20 18.85 -8.51
CA SER A 232 0.92 19.11 -7.61
C SER A 232 0.53 18.79 -6.17
N SER A 233 1.48 18.24 -5.42
CA SER A 233 1.35 18.04 -3.97
C SER A 233 2.71 18.11 -3.31
N THR A 234 2.73 18.53 -2.04
CA THR A 234 3.91 18.49 -1.18
C THR A 234 3.93 17.15 -0.46
N ILE A 235 5.11 16.52 -0.36
CA ILE A 235 5.29 15.20 0.25
C ILE A 235 4.76 15.14 1.69
N GLY A 236 3.99 14.12 2.03
CA GLY A 236 3.39 13.94 3.35
C GLY A 236 4.41 13.69 4.47
N TYR A 237 3.92 13.29 5.63
CA TYR A 237 4.71 13.18 6.85
C TYR A 237 4.95 11.71 7.22
N LEU A 238 6.19 11.37 7.56
CA LEU A 238 6.55 10.08 8.15
C LEU A 238 7.30 10.37 9.47
N PRO A 239 6.86 9.86 10.64
CA PRO A 239 7.27 10.43 11.91
C PRO A 239 8.71 10.17 12.33
N PHE A 240 9.36 9.14 11.83
CA PHE A 240 10.70 8.74 12.30
C PHE A 240 11.72 8.82 11.18
N ALA A 241 12.88 9.39 11.46
CA ALA A 241 13.96 9.49 10.49
C ALA A 241 14.59 8.12 10.17
N LYS A 242 14.69 7.25 11.18
CA LYS A 242 15.31 5.93 11.06
C LYS A 242 14.46 4.89 11.78
N ARG A 243 14.28 3.74 11.13
CA ARG A 243 13.48 2.61 11.60
C ARG A 243 13.99 1.33 10.93
N PRO A 244 14.10 0.19 11.66
CA PRO A 244 14.45 -1.09 11.05
C PRO A 244 13.51 -1.49 9.91
N GLU A 245 12.23 -1.14 10.01
CA GLU A 245 11.22 -1.46 8.99
C GLU A 245 11.54 -0.85 7.62
N TYR A 246 12.27 0.28 7.58
CA TYR A 246 12.65 0.93 6.33
C TYR A 246 13.75 0.14 5.61
N GLU A 247 14.72 -0.36 6.38
CA GLU A 247 15.81 -1.19 5.89
C GLU A 247 15.30 -2.57 5.45
N GLU A 248 14.44 -3.21 6.25
CA GLU A 248 13.80 -4.50 5.94
C GLU A 248 12.97 -4.43 4.64
N LEU A 249 12.20 -3.35 4.46
CA LEU A 249 11.48 -3.07 3.23
C LEU A 249 12.42 -2.95 2.03
N ALA A 250 13.48 -2.16 2.17
CA ALA A 250 14.45 -1.93 1.11
C ALA A 250 15.22 -3.20 0.72
N GLU A 251 15.48 -4.09 1.68
CA GLU A 251 16.06 -5.42 1.42
C GLU A 251 15.15 -6.28 0.57
N THR A 252 13.85 -6.33 0.90
CA THR A 252 12.85 -7.02 0.09
C THR A 252 12.80 -6.46 -1.33
N TRP A 253 12.79 -5.14 -1.50
CA TRP A 253 12.81 -4.49 -2.81
C TRP A 253 14.07 -4.87 -3.59
N THR A 254 15.23 -4.81 -2.94
CA THR A 254 16.53 -5.13 -3.55
C THR A 254 16.57 -6.59 -4.01
N GLN A 255 16.09 -7.53 -3.20
CA GLN A 255 16.07 -8.94 -3.54
C GLN A 255 15.17 -9.25 -4.73
N LEU A 256 13.97 -8.65 -4.78
CA LEU A 256 13.04 -8.80 -5.90
C LEU A 256 13.58 -8.16 -7.18
N LEU A 257 14.11 -6.94 -7.09
CA LEU A 257 14.64 -6.22 -8.26
C LEU A 257 15.89 -6.88 -8.83
N LYS A 258 16.64 -7.68 -8.06
CA LYS A 258 17.80 -8.46 -8.52
C LYS A 258 17.46 -9.77 -9.23
N LEU A 259 16.21 -10.25 -9.19
CA LEU A 259 15.79 -11.49 -9.87
C LEU A 259 15.89 -11.37 -11.38
N ASP A 260 16.17 -12.44 -12.13
CA ASP A 260 16.13 -12.38 -13.60
C ASP A 260 14.68 -12.53 -14.12
N LEU A 261 13.91 -11.46 -13.96
CA LEU A 261 12.50 -11.36 -14.32
C LEU A 261 12.23 -10.04 -15.03
N SER A 262 11.23 -10.03 -15.92
CA SER A 262 10.73 -8.79 -16.50
C SER A 262 10.10 -7.90 -15.42
N GLY A 263 10.11 -6.58 -15.64
CA GLY A 263 9.57 -5.62 -14.68
C GLY A 263 8.08 -5.85 -14.39
N GLU A 264 7.32 -6.27 -15.40
CA GLU A 264 5.87 -6.52 -15.28
C GLU A 264 5.55 -7.61 -14.26
N VAL A 265 6.37 -8.67 -14.21
CA VAL A 265 6.19 -9.80 -13.29
C VAL A 265 6.51 -9.38 -11.85
N LEU A 266 7.37 -8.38 -11.66
CA LEU A 266 7.79 -7.92 -10.34
C LEU A 266 6.78 -6.98 -9.66
N PHE A 267 5.83 -6.39 -10.39
CA PHE A 267 4.90 -5.44 -9.80
C PHE A 267 3.98 -6.05 -8.72
N ASP A 268 3.40 -7.24 -8.96
CA ASP A 268 2.56 -7.91 -7.97
C ASP A 268 3.32 -8.28 -6.66
N PRO A 269 4.50 -8.95 -6.71
CA PRO A 269 5.24 -9.25 -5.48
C PRO A 269 5.77 -7.99 -4.78
N LEU A 270 6.22 -6.97 -5.53
CA LEU A 270 6.62 -5.68 -4.93
C LEU A 270 5.45 -5.02 -4.21
N MET A 271 4.27 -4.98 -4.83
CA MET A 271 3.06 -4.43 -4.23
C MET A 271 2.68 -5.18 -2.94
N ARG A 272 2.59 -6.52 -3.00
CA ARG A 272 2.18 -7.35 -1.85
C ARG A 272 3.13 -7.19 -0.68
N LEU A 273 4.43 -7.32 -0.93
CA LEU A 273 5.41 -7.29 0.14
C LEU A 273 5.66 -5.87 0.67
N SER A 274 5.50 -4.83 -0.15
CA SER A 274 5.50 -3.45 0.35
C SER A 274 4.37 -3.22 1.35
N ALA A 275 3.15 -3.63 1.01
CA ALA A 275 2.02 -3.49 1.91
C ALA A 275 2.14 -4.40 3.15
N LEU A 276 2.73 -5.60 3.04
CA LEU A 276 3.06 -6.43 4.21
C LEU A 276 4.03 -5.72 5.17
N HIS A 277 5.09 -5.10 4.64
CA HIS A 277 6.03 -4.30 5.43
C HIS A 277 5.36 -3.08 6.07
N MET A 278 4.46 -2.41 5.36
CA MET A 278 3.68 -1.30 5.93
C MET A 278 2.73 -1.77 7.04
N LEU A 279 2.17 -2.99 6.95
CA LEU A 279 1.39 -3.60 8.03
C LEU A 279 2.27 -3.93 9.24
N LEU A 280 3.48 -4.45 9.03
CA LEU A 280 4.46 -4.67 10.11
C LEU A 280 4.83 -3.37 10.81
N TYR A 281 5.14 -2.32 10.04
CA TYR A 281 5.37 -0.97 10.58
C TYR A 281 4.17 -0.49 11.40
N MET A 282 2.94 -0.62 10.87
CA MET A 282 1.73 -0.21 11.58
C MET A 282 1.57 -0.92 12.92
N LEU A 283 1.81 -2.23 12.98
CA LEU A 283 1.68 -3.03 14.20
C LEU A 283 2.82 -2.79 15.19
N ARG A 284 4.08 -2.68 14.73
CA ARG A 284 5.23 -2.33 15.60
C ARG A 284 5.05 -0.96 16.22
N ARG A 285 4.64 0.04 15.42
CA ARG A 285 4.27 1.38 15.93
C ARG A 285 3.17 1.30 16.98
N ALA A 286 2.13 0.51 16.73
CA ALA A 286 1.04 0.36 17.68
C ALA A 286 1.51 -0.25 19.02
N ASN A 287 2.33 -1.29 18.98
CA ASN A 287 2.94 -1.91 20.18
C ASN A 287 3.79 -0.91 20.98
N GLU A 288 4.60 -0.11 20.29
CA GLU A 288 5.42 0.91 20.94
C GLU A 288 4.58 2.00 21.64
N GLU A 289 3.49 2.46 21.02
CA GLU A 289 2.61 3.46 21.67
C GLU A 289 1.92 2.91 22.92
N ILE A 290 1.55 1.63 22.93
CA ILE A 290 0.93 0.99 24.11
C ILE A 290 1.97 0.59 25.17
N GLY A 291 3.27 0.71 24.88
CA GLY A 291 4.35 0.30 25.76
C GLY A 291 4.58 -1.21 25.82
N ASP A 292 4.14 -1.95 24.80
CA ASP A 292 4.35 -3.40 24.65
C ASP A 292 5.61 -3.64 23.81
N SER A 293 6.57 -4.38 24.36
CA SER A 293 7.81 -4.76 23.65
C SER A 293 7.66 -6.02 22.80
N SER A 294 6.45 -6.57 22.69
CA SER A 294 6.18 -7.73 21.84
C SER A 294 6.32 -7.39 20.35
N GLU A 295 6.81 -8.36 19.58
CA GLU A 295 6.81 -8.26 18.12
C GLU A 295 5.43 -8.63 17.55
N PRO A 296 5.01 -8.01 16.43
CA PRO A 296 3.86 -8.48 15.69
C PRO A 296 4.04 -9.94 15.30
N LYS A 297 2.92 -10.64 15.13
CA LYS A 297 2.89 -12.02 14.69
C LYS A 297 1.66 -12.27 13.84
N PHE A 298 1.85 -13.02 12.77
CA PHE A 298 0.81 -13.44 11.84
C PHE A 298 0.74 -14.98 11.87
N VAL A 299 -0.15 -15.54 12.68
CA VAL A 299 -0.35 -16.99 12.74
C VAL A 299 -1.13 -17.44 11.51
N LEU A 300 -0.45 -18.10 10.57
CA LEU A 300 -1.03 -18.49 9.30
C LEU A 300 -1.68 -19.86 9.39
N GLU A 301 -2.98 -19.93 9.12
CA GLU A 301 -3.67 -21.19 8.86
C GLU A 301 -3.57 -21.52 7.38
N ILE A 302 -2.88 -22.63 7.07
CA ILE A 302 -2.82 -23.15 5.72
C ILE A 302 -4.07 -23.98 5.48
N ALA A 303 -4.91 -23.48 4.57
CA ALA A 303 -6.28 -23.93 4.33
C ALA A 303 -6.48 -25.43 4.54
N SER A 304 -7.23 -25.77 5.57
CA SER A 304 -7.61 -27.12 5.94
C SER A 304 -9.03 -27.47 5.47
N PRO A 305 -9.31 -28.73 5.09
CA PRO A 305 -10.67 -29.18 4.77
C PRO A 305 -11.61 -29.19 5.98
N ARG A 306 -11.06 -29.23 7.20
CA ARG A 306 -11.81 -29.20 8.46
C ARG A 306 -11.30 -28.09 9.36
N ARG A 307 -12.19 -27.52 10.18
CA ARG A 307 -11.85 -26.52 11.20
C ARG A 307 -10.81 -27.10 12.16
N SER A 308 -9.69 -26.40 12.34
CA SER A 308 -8.56 -26.81 13.18
C SER A 308 -8.39 -25.86 14.37
N THR A 309 -7.61 -26.26 15.38
CA THR A 309 -7.23 -25.34 16.47
C THR A 309 -6.41 -24.16 15.95
N LEU A 310 -5.61 -24.36 14.90
CA LEU A 310 -4.88 -23.28 14.22
C LEU A 310 -5.80 -22.28 13.52
N PHE A 311 -6.95 -22.71 13.03
CA PHE A 311 -7.94 -21.77 12.50
C PHE A 311 -8.42 -20.81 13.60
N GLU A 312 -8.72 -21.31 14.81
CA GLU A 312 -9.09 -20.45 15.94
C GLU A 312 -7.95 -19.52 16.35
N LEU A 313 -6.74 -20.07 16.50
CA LEU A 313 -5.57 -19.29 16.89
C LEU A 313 -5.25 -18.17 15.86
N SER A 314 -5.34 -18.48 14.57
CA SER A 314 -5.16 -17.52 13.49
C SER A 314 -6.22 -16.42 13.52
N LYS A 315 -7.49 -16.80 13.75
CA LYS A 315 -8.62 -15.86 13.85
C LYS A 315 -8.49 -14.94 15.05
N GLU A 316 -8.12 -15.48 16.21
CA GLU A 316 -7.88 -14.70 17.43
C GLU A 316 -6.71 -13.74 17.24
N ASN A 317 -5.59 -14.21 16.71
CA ASN A 317 -4.43 -13.39 16.41
C ASN A 317 -4.74 -12.29 15.38
N PHE A 318 -5.56 -12.59 14.36
CA PHE A 318 -6.06 -11.58 13.42
C PHE A 318 -6.87 -10.49 14.12
N GLY A 319 -7.80 -10.90 15.00
CA GLY A 319 -8.61 -9.99 15.80
C GLY A 319 -7.74 -9.09 16.70
N ALA A 320 -6.75 -9.67 17.38
CA ALA A 320 -5.82 -8.95 18.24
C ALA A 320 -5.03 -7.89 17.45
N ASN A 321 -4.40 -8.28 16.33
CA ASN A 321 -3.63 -7.35 15.49
C ASN A 321 -4.49 -6.20 14.95
N ARG A 322 -5.73 -6.49 14.54
CA ARG A 322 -6.67 -5.47 14.08
C ARG A 322 -6.95 -4.42 15.18
N MET A 323 -7.11 -4.85 16.43
CA MET A 323 -7.43 -3.96 17.55
C MET A 323 -6.23 -3.17 18.08
N LEU A 324 -5.00 -3.55 17.73
CA LEU A 324 -3.79 -2.86 18.21
C LEU A 324 -3.78 -1.38 17.83
N SER A 325 -4.23 -1.03 16.62
CA SER A 325 -4.25 0.37 16.18
C SER A 325 -5.17 1.25 17.03
N THR A 326 -6.37 0.77 17.38
CA THR A 326 -7.29 1.50 18.28
C THR A 326 -6.70 1.62 19.69
N ARG A 327 -6.02 0.58 20.19
CA ARG A 327 -5.33 0.63 21.49
C ARG A 327 -4.19 1.65 21.49
N ALA A 328 -3.46 1.77 20.39
CA ALA A 328 -2.39 2.74 20.22
C ALA A 328 -2.90 4.18 20.24
N VAL A 329 -4.00 4.47 19.53
CA VAL A 329 -4.68 5.79 19.59
C VAL A 329 -5.06 6.14 21.02
N ARG A 330 -5.69 5.20 21.74
CA ARG A 330 -6.03 5.38 23.16
C ARG A 330 -4.81 5.68 24.00
N ALA A 331 -3.77 4.85 23.91
CA ALA A 331 -2.55 5.03 24.69
C ALA A 331 -1.85 6.36 24.39
N TYR A 332 -1.83 6.79 23.12
CA TYR A 332 -1.26 8.06 22.70
C TYR A 332 -2.00 9.26 23.30
N ILE A 333 -3.34 9.21 23.38
CA ILE A 333 -4.15 10.26 23.99
C ILE A 333 -4.02 10.23 25.52
N GLU A 334 -4.10 9.05 26.14
CA GLU A 334 -3.89 8.87 27.59
C GLU A 334 -2.49 9.33 28.05
N SER A 335 -1.49 9.33 27.16
CA SER A 335 -0.17 9.89 27.45
C SER A 335 -0.22 11.37 27.84
N ALA A 336 -1.23 12.13 27.42
CA ALA A 336 -1.40 13.53 27.80
C ALA A 336 -1.48 13.72 29.30
N LYS A 337 -2.10 12.78 30.02
CA LYS A 337 -2.29 12.84 31.48
C LYS A 337 -0.98 12.64 32.26
N LYS A 338 0.05 12.10 31.60
CA LYS A 338 1.40 11.90 32.17
C LYS A 338 2.32 13.10 31.94
N ASP A 339 1.89 14.10 31.18
CA ASP A 339 2.66 15.30 30.90
C ASP A 339 2.57 16.29 32.07
N GLU A 340 3.68 16.95 32.40
CA GLU A 340 3.72 17.98 33.45
C GLU A 340 2.76 19.14 33.15
N ARG A 341 2.55 19.48 31.87
CA ARG A 341 1.61 20.52 31.45
C ARG A 341 0.17 20.18 31.82
N TRP A 342 -0.20 18.90 31.80
CA TRP A 342 -1.54 18.45 32.24
C TRP A 342 -1.72 18.70 33.74
N SER A 343 -0.75 18.28 34.56
CA SER A 343 -0.79 18.52 36.01
C SER A 343 -0.81 20.01 36.34
N ALA A 344 -0.04 20.84 35.62
CA ALA A 344 -0.05 22.29 35.79
C ALA A 344 -1.40 22.91 35.41
N ALA A 345 -2.01 22.46 34.31
CA ALA A 345 -3.32 22.94 33.87
C ALA A 345 -4.42 22.63 34.90
N LEU A 346 -4.38 21.47 35.56
CA LEU A 346 -5.33 21.11 36.63
C LEU A 346 -5.24 22.00 37.87
N GLN A 347 -4.08 22.61 38.14
CA GLN A 347 -3.86 23.51 39.28
C GLN A 347 -4.07 24.99 38.91
N ALA A 348 -4.40 25.29 37.66
CA ALA A 348 -4.63 26.67 37.20
C ALA A 348 -5.90 27.27 37.84
N ARG A 349 -6.02 28.60 37.81
CA ARG A 349 -7.22 29.31 38.30
C ARG A 349 -8.50 28.88 37.56
N ALA A 350 -8.38 28.56 36.27
CA ALA A 350 -9.46 28.06 35.42
C ALA A 350 -9.03 26.72 34.78
N PRO A 351 -9.12 25.58 35.50
CA PRO A 351 -8.60 24.29 35.04
C PRO A 351 -9.18 23.83 33.69
N SER A 352 -10.48 24.02 33.48
CA SER A 352 -11.15 23.64 32.22
C SER A 352 -10.68 24.44 31.01
N GLU A 353 -10.25 25.70 31.18
CA GLU A 353 -9.69 26.50 30.08
C GLU A 353 -8.24 26.09 29.81
N ALA A 354 -7.42 25.98 30.86
CA ALA A 354 -6.03 25.58 30.74
C ALA A 354 -5.85 24.18 30.13
N VAL A 355 -6.69 23.20 30.52
CA VAL A 355 -6.66 21.85 29.94
C VAL A 355 -7.07 21.87 28.47
N ARG A 356 -8.07 22.68 28.12
CA ARG A 356 -8.52 22.81 26.73
C ARG A 356 -7.41 23.40 25.86
N GLU A 357 -6.76 24.47 26.31
CA GLU A 357 -5.61 25.08 25.63
C GLU A 357 -4.48 24.08 25.44
N TYR A 358 -4.09 23.36 26.51
CA TYR A 358 -3.05 22.33 26.44
C TYR A 358 -3.37 21.22 25.44
N LEU A 359 -4.58 20.66 25.48
CA LEU A 359 -4.98 19.58 24.57
C LEU A 359 -5.05 20.08 23.12
N THR A 360 -5.53 21.30 22.89
CA THR A 360 -5.57 21.90 21.57
C THR A 360 -4.16 22.18 21.03
N GLU A 361 -3.22 22.63 21.85
CA GLU A 361 -1.82 22.81 21.43
C GLU A 361 -1.16 21.45 21.13
N ARG A 362 -1.30 20.47 22.03
CA ARG A 362 -0.62 19.17 21.91
C ARG A 362 -1.09 18.35 20.72
N TYR A 363 -2.38 18.35 20.45
CA TYR A 363 -3.02 17.52 19.43
C TYR A 363 -3.52 18.32 18.23
N GLU A 364 -3.26 19.63 18.18
CA GLU A 364 -3.72 20.53 17.13
C GLU A 364 -5.21 20.39 16.87
N TRP A 365 -5.95 20.27 17.97
CA TRP A 365 -7.35 19.89 17.93
C TRP A 365 -8.22 21.06 17.51
N GLN A 366 -8.74 20.97 16.29
CA GLN A 366 -9.73 21.87 15.70
C GLN A 366 -11.14 21.31 15.94
N TYR A 367 -12.04 22.15 16.44
CA TYR A 367 -13.40 21.73 16.80
C TYR A 367 -14.35 21.83 15.61
N ASP A 368 -15.11 20.77 15.34
CA ASP A 368 -16.13 20.77 14.27
C ASP A 368 -17.39 21.57 14.68
N GLU A 369 -17.83 21.46 15.95
CA GLU A 369 -19.00 22.17 16.49
C GLU A 369 -18.81 22.52 17.97
N GLY A 370 -18.66 23.82 18.28
CA GLY A 370 -18.52 24.32 19.65
C GLY A 370 -17.23 23.87 20.35
N SER A 371 -16.66 24.72 21.20
CA SER A 371 -15.54 24.27 22.04
C SER A 371 -16.04 23.25 23.07
N PRO A 372 -15.31 22.15 23.33
CA PRO A 372 -15.65 21.21 24.38
C PRO A 372 -15.76 21.96 25.72
N SER A 373 -16.80 21.63 26.48
CA SER A 373 -17.15 22.28 27.74
C SER A 373 -17.36 21.25 28.85
N GLY A 374 -17.35 21.70 30.10
CA GLY A 374 -17.44 20.84 31.27
C GLY A 374 -16.18 20.90 32.13
N ASP A 375 -16.02 19.89 32.99
CA ASP A 375 -14.81 19.71 33.78
C ASP A 375 -13.64 19.22 32.91
N PRO A 376 -12.39 19.24 33.42
CA PRO A 376 -11.22 18.79 32.66
C PRO A 376 -11.32 17.36 32.09
N GLU A 377 -11.99 16.45 32.80
CA GLU A 377 -12.14 15.06 32.36
C GLU A 377 -13.13 14.94 31.21
N ALA A 378 -14.25 15.68 31.25
CA ALA A 378 -15.21 15.75 30.16
C ALA A 378 -14.57 16.29 28.86
N ILE A 379 -13.68 17.29 28.98
CA ILE A 379 -12.94 17.84 27.83
C ILE A 379 -11.95 16.81 27.26
N PHE A 380 -11.26 16.06 28.12
CA PHE A 380 -10.37 14.97 27.70
C PHE A 380 -11.15 13.84 26.99
N GLU A 381 -12.28 13.44 27.54
CA GLU A 381 -13.16 12.41 26.96
C GLU A 381 -13.74 12.83 25.60
N ALA A 382 -14.03 14.12 25.43
CA ALA A 382 -14.45 14.66 24.13
C ALA A 382 -13.34 14.52 23.07
N LEU A 383 -12.07 14.83 23.40
CA LEU A 383 -10.93 14.61 22.51
C LEU A 383 -10.77 13.12 22.18
N ARG A 384 -10.81 12.26 23.20
CA ARG A 384 -10.65 10.81 23.04
C ARG A 384 -11.71 10.24 22.12
N GLY A 385 -12.99 10.55 22.37
CA GLY A 385 -14.11 10.11 21.54
C GLY A 385 -14.00 10.64 20.11
N TYR A 386 -13.56 11.88 19.91
CA TYR A 386 -13.34 12.46 18.59
C TYR A 386 -12.26 11.72 17.79
N ALA A 387 -11.09 11.52 18.39
CA ALA A 387 -9.97 10.85 17.75
C ALA A 387 -10.27 9.37 17.46
N GLU A 388 -10.90 8.65 18.38
CA GLU A 388 -11.33 7.26 18.15
C GLU A 388 -12.33 7.16 16.98
N LYS A 389 -13.35 8.02 16.96
CA LYS A 389 -14.34 8.05 15.89
C LYS A 389 -13.70 8.34 14.52
N ARG A 390 -12.72 9.25 14.46
CA ARG A 390 -11.96 9.53 13.23
C ARG A 390 -11.11 8.32 12.80
N HIS A 391 -10.38 7.71 13.72
CA HIS A 391 -9.53 6.53 13.45
C HIS A 391 -10.36 5.35 12.91
N GLU A 392 -11.52 5.10 13.51
CA GLU A 392 -12.46 4.04 13.12
C GLU A 392 -13.01 4.19 11.69
N GLN A 393 -13.08 5.41 11.16
CA GLN A 393 -13.57 5.63 9.80
C GLN A 393 -12.66 5.01 8.75
N HIS A 394 -11.33 5.08 8.95
CA HIS A 394 -10.35 4.74 7.92
C HIS A 394 -9.16 3.91 8.42
N VAL A 395 -8.29 4.48 9.27
CA VAL A 395 -7.01 3.86 9.63
C VAL A 395 -7.23 2.52 10.35
N ALA A 396 -8.23 2.41 11.23
CA ALA A 396 -8.58 1.16 11.92
C ALA A 396 -8.96 0.01 10.97
N LYS A 397 -9.40 0.33 9.74
CA LYS A 397 -9.81 -0.65 8.72
C LYS A 397 -8.66 -1.10 7.83
N VAL A 398 -7.55 -0.35 7.79
CA VAL A 398 -6.40 -0.60 6.91
C VAL A 398 -5.86 -2.01 7.07
N HIS A 399 -5.62 -2.46 8.32
CA HIS A 399 -5.10 -3.79 8.58
C HIS A 399 -5.95 -4.89 7.92
N MET A 400 -7.27 -4.85 8.10
CA MET A 400 -8.17 -5.86 7.54
C MET A 400 -8.22 -5.79 6.01
N GLU A 401 -8.40 -4.60 5.46
CA GLU A 401 -8.53 -4.43 4.02
C GLU A 401 -7.25 -4.81 3.29
N TRP A 402 -6.10 -4.31 3.75
CA TRP A 402 -4.82 -4.58 3.10
C TRP A 402 -4.41 -6.04 3.26
N ALA A 403 -4.59 -6.65 4.44
CA ALA A 403 -4.30 -8.08 4.61
C ALA A 403 -5.10 -8.95 3.64
N ARG A 404 -6.36 -8.61 3.35
CA ARG A 404 -7.14 -9.29 2.31
C ARG A 404 -6.61 -9.01 0.90
N GLN A 405 -6.32 -7.75 0.57
CA GLN A 405 -5.87 -7.35 -0.78
C GLN A 405 -4.53 -7.96 -1.16
N ILE A 406 -3.59 -8.10 -0.21
CA ILE A 406 -2.27 -8.70 -0.48
C ILE A 406 -2.30 -10.23 -0.45
N GLY A 407 -3.45 -10.84 -0.16
CA GLY A 407 -3.59 -12.29 -0.07
C GLY A 407 -3.11 -12.89 1.24
N LEU A 408 -2.96 -12.11 2.32
CA LEU A 408 -2.53 -12.60 3.65
C LEU A 408 -3.70 -13.18 4.46
N ALA A 409 -4.92 -12.68 4.23
CA ALA A 409 -6.10 -13.05 5.00
C ALA A 409 -7.31 -13.35 4.12
N VAL A 410 -8.19 -14.22 4.63
CA VAL A 410 -9.47 -14.57 4.01
C VAL A 410 -10.61 -14.23 4.96
N SER A 411 -11.74 -13.80 4.41
CA SER A 411 -12.99 -13.70 5.19
C SER A 411 -14.06 -14.56 4.58
N ARG A 412 -14.79 -15.29 5.42
CA ARG A 412 -15.97 -16.06 5.03
C ARG A 412 -17.16 -15.68 5.90
N ARG A 413 -18.33 -15.56 5.28
CA ARG A 413 -19.59 -15.28 5.99
C ARG A 413 -19.82 -16.33 7.08
N GLY A 414 -20.16 -15.91 8.29
CA GLY A 414 -20.36 -16.78 9.45
C GLY A 414 -19.08 -17.21 10.17
N ALA A 415 -17.98 -17.48 9.45
CA ALA A 415 -16.71 -17.90 10.06
C ALA A 415 -15.84 -16.74 10.56
N GLY A 416 -15.96 -15.56 9.94
CA GLY A 416 -15.15 -14.38 10.25
C GLY A 416 -13.94 -14.24 9.33
N THR A 417 -12.88 -13.58 9.83
CA THR A 417 -11.64 -13.31 9.09
C THR A 417 -10.44 -13.87 9.86
N TRP A 418 -9.51 -14.51 9.17
CA TRP A 418 -8.28 -15.07 9.75
C TRP A 418 -7.14 -15.00 8.72
N TYR A 419 -5.90 -15.20 9.16
CA TYR A 419 -4.76 -15.25 8.25
C TYR A 419 -4.70 -16.61 7.56
N SER A 420 -4.83 -16.59 6.24
CA SER A 420 -4.72 -17.77 5.39
C SER A 420 -4.20 -17.30 4.05
N PRO A 421 -2.92 -17.53 3.74
CA PRO A 421 -2.29 -16.92 2.57
C PRO A 421 -2.83 -17.52 1.26
N ASP A 422 -2.98 -16.69 0.23
CA ASP A 422 -3.25 -17.11 -1.14
C ASP A 422 -1.96 -17.57 -1.86
N ASP A 423 -2.10 -18.18 -3.02
CA ASP A 423 -0.94 -18.70 -3.77
C ASP A 423 -0.03 -17.60 -4.32
N LEU A 424 -0.56 -16.40 -4.55
CA LEU A 424 0.21 -15.28 -5.10
C LEU A 424 1.12 -14.68 -4.02
N LEU A 425 0.63 -14.55 -2.79
CA LEU A 425 1.45 -14.17 -1.65
C LEU A 425 2.51 -15.24 -1.35
N LEU A 426 2.15 -16.52 -1.37
CA LEU A 426 3.13 -17.61 -1.16
C LEU A 426 4.24 -17.56 -2.22
N LYS A 427 3.89 -17.36 -3.50
CA LYS A 427 4.87 -17.15 -4.58
C LYS A 427 5.77 -15.95 -4.30
N ALA A 428 5.19 -14.79 -3.95
CA ALA A 428 5.94 -13.58 -3.62
C ALA A 428 6.94 -13.79 -2.47
N LEU A 429 6.50 -14.50 -1.41
CA LEU A 429 7.34 -14.83 -0.25
C LEU A 429 8.49 -15.76 -0.65
N VAL A 430 8.23 -16.80 -1.45
CA VAL A 430 9.28 -17.73 -1.92
C VAL A 430 10.33 -16.99 -2.75
N ILE A 431 9.92 -16.25 -3.78
CA ILE A 431 10.88 -15.61 -4.70
C ILE A 431 11.71 -14.51 -4.04
N CYS A 432 11.20 -13.91 -2.96
CA CYS A 432 11.91 -12.91 -2.17
C CYS A 432 12.83 -13.54 -1.11
N THR A 433 12.47 -14.70 -0.56
CA THR A 433 13.16 -15.28 0.61
C THR A 433 14.23 -16.30 0.24
N VAL A 434 14.05 -17.01 -0.88
CA VAL A 434 15.00 -18.01 -1.37
C VAL A 434 15.98 -17.32 -2.33
N ASP A 435 17.13 -16.93 -1.78
CA ASP A 435 18.16 -16.11 -2.39
C ASP A 435 19.28 -16.89 -3.10
N GLU A 436 19.52 -18.13 -2.69
CA GLU A 436 20.54 -19.04 -3.28
C GLU A 436 19.92 -20.11 -4.19
N GLY A 437 18.77 -19.82 -4.82
CA GLY A 437 18.06 -20.74 -5.72
C GLY A 437 17.29 -21.86 -5.02
N ARG A 438 17.80 -22.38 -3.90
CA ARG A 438 17.12 -23.35 -3.04
C ARG A 438 17.34 -23.06 -1.56
N GLU A 439 16.37 -23.43 -0.73
CA GLU A 439 16.44 -23.31 0.72
C GLU A 439 15.79 -24.53 1.40
N GLU A 440 16.37 -25.02 2.49
CA GLU A 440 15.77 -26.11 3.25
C GLU A 440 14.42 -25.65 3.83
N TYR A 441 13.40 -26.51 3.80
CA TYR A 441 12.04 -26.11 4.17
C TYR A 441 11.94 -25.48 5.57
N HIS A 442 12.58 -26.06 6.60
CA HIS A 442 12.57 -25.49 7.94
C HIS A 442 13.30 -24.14 8.02
N ARG A 443 14.42 -23.99 7.31
CA ARG A 443 15.14 -22.70 7.21
C ARG A 443 14.30 -21.65 6.49
N PHE A 444 13.54 -22.04 5.48
CA PHE A 444 12.59 -21.16 4.81
C PHE A 444 11.51 -20.66 5.78
N LEU A 445 10.90 -21.54 6.60
CA LEU A 445 9.93 -21.13 7.63
C LEU A 445 10.55 -20.16 8.65
N ALA A 446 11.77 -20.45 9.12
CA ALA A 446 12.49 -19.56 10.02
C ALA A 446 12.74 -18.18 9.39
N LYS A 447 13.19 -18.12 8.12
CA LYS A 447 13.37 -16.87 7.37
C LYS A 447 12.04 -16.10 7.22
N LEU A 448 10.92 -16.78 6.99
CA LEU A 448 9.60 -16.13 6.92
C LEU A 448 9.21 -15.50 8.26
N TYR A 449 9.50 -16.15 9.38
CA TYR A 449 9.26 -15.59 10.70
C TYR A 449 10.20 -14.41 11.00
N ASP A 450 11.48 -14.54 10.70
CA ASP A 450 12.49 -13.52 10.99
C ASP A 450 12.19 -12.22 10.23
N ARG A 451 11.81 -12.33 8.96
CA ARG A 451 11.61 -11.20 8.06
C ARG A 451 10.20 -10.63 8.05
N PHE A 452 9.20 -11.50 8.20
CA PHE A 452 7.80 -11.13 7.99
C PHE A 452 6.90 -11.46 9.18
N ARG A 453 7.46 -12.01 10.27
CA ARG A 453 6.74 -12.44 11.47
C ARG A 453 5.59 -13.42 11.18
N LEU A 454 5.75 -14.23 10.13
CA LEU A 454 4.79 -15.27 9.76
C LEU A 454 5.05 -16.52 10.61
N VAL A 455 4.05 -16.95 11.36
CA VAL A 455 4.12 -18.13 12.22
C VAL A 455 3.37 -19.27 11.54
N ILE A 456 4.09 -20.31 11.13
CA ILE A 456 3.55 -21.45 10.37
C ILE A 456 3.80 -22.77 11.11
N GLY A 457 5.03 -22.97 11.63
CA GLY A 457 5.44 -24.17 12.35
C GLY A 457 5.57 -23.96 13.86
N ALA A 458 5.88 -25.06 14.56
CA ALA A 458 5.96 -25.09 16.02
C ALA A 458 7.14 -24.26 16.54
N SER A 459 8.30 -24.35 15.88
CA SER A 459 9.50 -23.60 16.27
C SER A 459 9.28 -22.09 16.17
N GLU A 460 8.65 -21.60 15.10
CA GLU A 460 8.32 -20.18 14.97
C GLU A 460 7.26 -19.75 16.00
N ALA A 461 6.32 -20.64 16.34
CA ALA A 461 5.31 -20.37 17.35
C ALA A 461 5.90 -20.25 18.76
N GLU A 462 6.80 -21.16 19.18
CA GLU A 462 7.51 -21.04 20.46
C GLU A 462 8.29 -19.73 20.54
N ARG A 463 8.99 -19.35 19.47
CA ARG A 463 9.70 -18.06 19.40
C ARG A 463 8.75 -16.86 19.54
N ALA A 464 7.57 -16.92 18.93
CA ALA A 464 6.59 -15.83 18.91
C ALA A 464 5.76 -15.68 20.19
N PHE A 465 5.59 -16.76 20.96
CA PHE A 465 4.72 -16.80 22.14
C PHE A 465 5.48 -17.11 23.45
N GLY A 466 6.76 -17.50 23.38
CA GLY A 466 7.56 -17.97 24.51
C GLY A 466 7.26 -19.43 24.90
N VAL A 467 6.05 -19.90 24.62
CA VAL A 467 5.58 -21.29 24.78
C VAL A 467 4.65 -21.64 23.62
N LEU A 468 4.46 -22.93 23.31
CA LEU A 468 3.50 -23.33 22.28
C LEU A 468 2.07 -22.92 22.68
N PRO A 469 1.36 -22.13 21.85
CA PRO A 469 0.01 -21.67 22.17
C PRO A 469 -1.07 -22.74 21.94
N THR A 470 -0.72 -23.85 21.28
CA THR A 470 -1.60 -25.00 21.03
C THR A 470 -0.76 -26.26 20.81
N ASP A 471 -1.41 -27.40 20.61
CA ASP A 471 -0.76 -28.70 20.43
C ASP A 471 0.22 -28.70 19.23
N GLN A 472 1.41 -29.28 19.44
CA GLN A 472 2.47 -29.35 18.43
C GLN A 472 2.00 -30.04 17.13
N ASN A 473 1.09 -31.02 17.21
CA ASN A 473 0.55 -31.71 16.04
C ASN A 473 -0.25 -30.76 15.15
N ALA A 474 -0.87 -29.71 15.71
CA ALA A 474 -1.60 -28.73 14.92
C ALA A 474 -0.65 -27.98 13.96
N PHE A 475 0.50 -27.53 14.47
CA PHE A 475 1.56 -26.91 13.67
C PHE A 475 2.20 -27.90 12.69
N MET A 476 2.46 -29.13 13.11
CA MET A 476 2.97 -30.17 12.21
C MET A 476 2.05 -30.37 11.00
N LEU A 477 0.75 -30.54 11.20
CA LEU A 477 -0.22 -30.67 10.10
C LEU A 477 -0.28 -29.41 9.22
N ASN A 478 -0.10 -28.23 9.79
CA ASN A 478 -0.06 -26.97 9.05
C ASN A 478 1.15 -26.89 8.11
N THR A 479 2.33 -27.23 8.63
CA THR A 479 3.57 -27.27 7.85
C THR A 479 3.51 -28.30 6.73
N GLN A 480 2.92 -29.47 6.96
CA GLN A 480 2.69 -30.47 5.90
C GLN A 480 1.76 -29.96 4.80
N ARG A 481 0.70 -29.22 5.15
CA ARG A 481 -0.19 -28.60 4.15
C ARG A 481 0.53 -27.55 3.32
N LEU A 482 1.36 -26.71 3.94
CA LEU A 482 2.15 -25.73 3.19
C LEU A 482 3.15 -26.43 2.28
N GLU A 483 3.82 -27.48 2.75
CA GLU A 483 4.75 -28.27 1.95
C GLU A 483 4.06 -28.83 0.70
N GLN A 484 2.90 -29.47 0.88
CA GLN A 484 2.07 -29.98 -0.22
C GLN A 484 1.64 -28.87 -1.18
N ARG A 485 1.23 -27.71 -0.64
CA ARG A 485 0.78 -26.57 -1.46
C ARG A 485 1.93 -25.98 -2.27
N LEU A 486 3.11 -25.79 -1.69
CA LEU A 486 4.30 -25.32 -2.41
C LEU A 486 4.72 -26.32 -3.50
N ARG A 487 4.61 -27.63 -3.24
CA ARG A 487 4.85 -28.68 -4.25
C ARG A 487 3.87 -28.56 -5.42
N THR A 488 2.58 -28.38 -5.17
CA THR A 488 1.56 -28.16 -6.22
C THR A 488 1.82 -26.89 -7.03
N LEU A 489 2.40 -25.86 -6.40
CA LEU A 489 2.80 -24.62 -7.08
C LEU A 489 4.12 -24.74 -7.85
N GLY A 490 4.81 -25.89 -7.79
CA GLY A 490 6.11 -26.11 -8.43
C GLY A 490 7.27 -25.37 -7.74
N LEU A 491 7.09 -25.00 -6.46
CA LEU A 491 8.06 -24.23 -5.67
C LEU A 491 8.78 -25.07 -4.60
N LEU A 492 8.54 -26.38 -4.55
CA LEU A 492 9.16 -27.27 -3.58
C LEU A 492 9.44 -28.63 -4.22
N ARG A 493 10.61 -29.20 -3.93
CA ARG A 493 11.01 -30.55 -4.31
C ARG A 493 11.50 -31.34 -3.10
N ARG A 494 11.20 -32.64 -3.08
CA ARG A 494 11.83 -33.59 -2.16
C ARG A 494 13.00 -34.27 -2.87
N LEU A 495 14.18 -34.24 -2.25
CA LEU A 495 15.36 -34.95 -2.74
C LEU A 495 15.56 -36.29 -2.00
N SER A 496 14.93 -36.45 -0.83
CA SER A 496 14.84 -37.69 -0.05
C SER A 496 13.56 -37.68 0.80
N ASP A 497 13.25 -38.78 1.48
CA ASP A 497 12.09 -38.89 2.37
C ASP A 497 12.10 -37.85 3.51
N ASP A 498 13.30 -37.47 3.96
CA ASP A 498 13.51 -36.58 5.12
C ASP A 498 13.87 -35.13 4.76
N CYS A 499 14.07 -34.80 3.48
CA CYS A 499 14.58 -33.49 3.09
C CYS A 499 13.78 -32.85 1.95
N ALA A 500 13.05 -31.78 2.30
CA ALA A 500 12.30 -30.93 1.38
C ALA A 500 13.02 -29.58 1.18
N TYR A 501 13.13 -29.16 -0.07
CA TYR A 501 13.75 -27.89 -0.46
C TYR A 501 12.74 -27.01 -1.19
N VAL A 502 12.61 -25.77 -0.74
CA VAL A 502 11.88 -24.72 -1.45
C VAL A 502 12.80 -24.16 -2.52
N GLU A 503 12.31 -24.06 -3.76
CA GLU A 503 13.07 -23.61 -4.91
C GLU A 503 12.54 -22.28 -5.44
N ASN A 504 13.46 -21.37 -5.76
CA ASN A 504 13.16 -20.14 -6.49
C ASN A 504 13.53 -20.34 -7.97
N PRO A 505 12.55 -20.55 -8.87
CA PRO A 505 12.85 -20.85 -10.27
C PRO A 505 13.46 -19.66 -11.03
N PHE A 506 13.46 -18.47 -10.42
CA PHE A 506 13.95 -17.22 -11.02
C PHE A 506 15.34 -16.81 -10.54
N ARG A 507 16.00 -17.70 -9.77
CA ARG A 507 17.41 -17.61 -9.49
C ARG A 507 18.10 -18.82 -10.10
N SER A 508 18.94 -18.56 -11.10
CA SER A 508 19.81 -19.59 -11.65
C SER A 508 20.67 -20.16 -10.52
N ASN A 509 20.82 -21.48 -10.46
CA ASN A 509 21.93 -22.08 -9.71
C ASN A 509 23.21 -21.51 -10.32
N ALA A 510 23.92 -20.67 -9.57
CA ALA A 510 25.28 -20.28 -9.92
C ALA A 510 26.19 -21.51 -9.94
#